data_AF-A0AAV1GD96-F1
#
_entry.id   AF-A0AAV1GD96-F1
#
_cell.length_a   1.000
_cell.length_b   1.000
_cell.length_c   1.000
_cell.angle_alpha   90.00
_cell.angle_beta   90.00
_cell.angle_gamma   90.00
#
_symmetry.space_group_name_H-M   'P 1'
#
loop_
_entity.id
_entity.type
_entity.pdbx_description
1 polymer ?
#
loop_
_entity_poly.entity_id
_entity_poly.type
_entity_poly.pdbx_seq_one_letter_code
_entity_poly.pdbx_strand_id
1 'polypeptide(L)'
;MCEITATTVTKLDAKANNYIKKWLGLPRCLSDAALFGRNALQLPVKNISTGYRLEKSRLVLELRQSSDHLVRNAGAKIRTGRAWKAEECVDDAISRLKHQELVGRTQQGRRGLGWGEPQKMWSKASLKERKQLVVTE
;
A
#
# COMPACT_ATOMS: atom_id res chain seq x y z
N MET A 1 -0.78 -18.93 -13.79
CA MET A 1 -0.16 -17.71 -13.23
C MET A 1 0.80 -18.13 -12.14
N CYS A 2 2.06 -17.69 -12.16
CA CYS A 2 3.03 -18.04 -11.13
C CYS A 2 2.70 -17.31 -9.81
N GLU A 3 2.58 -18.07 -8.73
CA GLU A 3 2.29 -17.53 -7.40
C GLU A 3 3.57 -17.05 -6.73
N ILE A 4 3.80 -15.73 -6.79
CA ILE A 4 4.93 -15.10 -6.08
C ILE A 4 4.49 -14.81 -4.64
N THR A 5 5.19 -15.40 -3.67
CA THR A 5 4.93 -15.18 -2.24
C THR A 5 5.59 -13.90 -1.73
N ALA A 6 5.04 -13.30 -0.67
CA ALA A 6 5.64 -12.14 -0.03
C ALA A 6 7.08 -12.41 0.44
N THR A 7 7.39 -13.64 0.88
CA THR A 7 8.73 -14.03 1.33
C THR A 7 9.77 -14.06 0.21
N THR A 8 9.37 -14.39 -1.03
CA THR A 8 10.28 -14.31 -2.17
C THR A 8 10.60 -12.87 -2.53
N VAL A 9 9.60 -11.98 -2.41
CA VAL A 9 9.78 -10.55 -2.67
C VAL A 9 10.70 -9.91 -1.66
N THR A 10 10.59 -10.23 -0.37
CA THR A 10 11.49 -9.67 0.66
C THR A 10 12.94 -10.09 0.44
N LYS A 11 13.20 -11.32 -0.04
CA LYS A 11 14.55 -11.77 -0.41
C LYS A 11 15.12 -10.98 -1.60
N LEU A 12 14.28 -10.70 -2.59
CA LEU A 12 14.67 -9.87 -3.74
C LEU A 12 14.99 -8.43 -3.32
N ASP A 13 14.15 -7.85 -2.47
CA ASP A 13 14.34 -6.50 -1.92
C ASP A 13 15.64 -6.41 -1.13
N ALA A 14 15.93 -7.38 -0.25
CA ALA A 14 17.17 -7.45 0.50
C ALA A 14 18.40 -7.52 -0.41
N LYS A 15 18.32 -8.32 -1.49
CA LYS A 15 19.40 -8.43 -2.47
C LYS A 15 19.62 -7.12 -3.22
N ALA A 16 18.55 -6.48 -3.71
CA ALA A 16 18.61 -5.19 -4.39
C ALA A 16 19.21 -4.10 -3.46
N ASN A 17 18.73 -4.02 -2.22
CA ASN A 17 19.21 -3.06 -1.23
C ASN A 17 20.69 -3.25 -0.91
N ASN A 18 21.20 -4.48 -0.86
CA ASN A 18 22.62 -4.72 -0.65
C ASN A 18 23.48 -4.18 -1.81
N TYR A 19 23.01 -4.31 -3.05
CA TYR A 19 23.70 -3.72 -4.20
C TYR A 19 23.62 -2.20 -4.20
N ILE A 20 22.45 -1.63 -3.89
CA ILE A 20 22.27 -0.17 -3.78
C ILE A 20 23.21 0.41 -2.72
N LYS A 21 23.26 -0.19 -1.53
CA LYS A 21 24.17 0.24 -0.46
C LYS A 21 25.63 0.16 -0.89
N LYS A 22 26.03 -0.94 -1.53
CA LYS A 22 27.42 -1.10 -2.02
C LYS A 22 27.75 -0.06 -3.10
N TRP A 23 26.81 0.23 -4.00
CA TRP A 23 26.98 1.21 -5.07
C TRP A 23 27.11 2.64 -4.53
N LEU A 24 26.34 2.98 -3.50
CA LEU A 24 26.35 4.30 -2.85
C LEU A 24 27.40 4.43 -1.73
N GLY A 25 28.20 3.40 -1.44
CA GLY A 25 29.18 3.42 -0.34
C GLY A 25 28.57 3.45 1.06
N LEU A 26 27.32 3.00 1.22
CA LEU A 26 26.57 3.05 2.48
C LEU A 26 26.90 1.85 3.39
N PRO A 27 26.82 2.02 4.73
CA PRO A 27 26.97 0.90 5.67
C PRO A 27 25.93 -0.20 5.42
N ARG A 28 26.34 -1.48 5.54
CA ARG A 28 25.43 -2.63 5.38
C ARG A 28 24.28 -2.62 6.39
N CYS A 29 24.52 -2.09 7.58
CA CYS A 29 23.53 -1.97 8.67
C CYS A 29 22.47 -0.90 8.45
N LEU A 30 22.60 -0.05 7.41
CA LEU A 30 21.59 0.97 7.11
C LEU A 30 20.22 0.33 6.88
N SER A 31 19.17 0.86 7.50
CA SER A 31 17.82 0.31 7.39
C SER A 31 17.16 0.66 6.05
N ASP A 32 16.16 -0.12 5.65
CA ASP A 32 15.33 0.16 4.47
C ASP A 32 14.60 1.50 4.61
N ALA A 33 14.13 1.81 5.83
CA ALA A 33 13.49 3.07 6.16
C ALA A 33 14.43 4.26 5.99
N ALA A 34 15.74 4.11 6.20
CA ALA A 34 16.70 5.19 5.96
C ALA A 34 17.03 5.37 4.46
N LEU A 35 16.89 4.31 3.64
CA LEU A 35 17.09 4.39 2.20
C LEU A 35 15.89 5.06 1.49
N PHE A 36 14.67 4.66 1.84
CA PHE A 36 13.45 5.05 1.12
C PHE A 36 12.52 5.97 1.92
N GLY A 37 12.83 6.27 3.18
CA GLY A 37 11.98 7.07 4.06
C GLY A 37 11.97 8.55 3.71
N ARG A 38 10.84 9.20 4.05
CA ARG A 38 10.66 10.64 3.94
C ARG A 38 11.59 11.35 4.93
N ASN A 39 12.26 12.41 4.48
CA ASN A 39 13.31 13.14 5.22
C ASN A 39 14.60 12.32 5.50
N ALA A 40 14.83 11.23 4.77
CA ALA A 40 16.10 10.50 4.73
C ALA A 40 16.76 10.61 3.34
N LEU A 41 17.45 9.56 2.85
CA LEU A 41 18.09 9.55 1.53
C LEU A 41 17.10 9.73 0.37
N GLN A 42 15.84 9.30 0.54
CA GLN A 42 14.75 9.46 -0.44
C GLN A 42 15.17 9.07 -1.87
N LEU A 43 15.57 7.81 -2.06
CA LEU A 43 15.93 7.34 -3.40
C LEU A 43 14.77 7.53 -4.39
N PRO A 44 15.05 7.85 -5.66
CA PRO A 44 14.02 8.03 -6.71
C PRO A 44 13.34 6.71 -7.10
N VAL A 45 13.75 5.60 -6.50
CA VAL A 45 13.16 4.27 -6.66
C VAL A 45 12.50 3.85 -5.35
N LYS A 46 11.36 3.16 -5.43
CA LYS A 46 10.69 2.57 -4.27
C LYS A 46 11.19 1.14 -4.05
N ASN A 47 11.06 0.64 -2.82
CA ASN A 47 11.35 -0.74 -2.53
C ASN A 47 10.41 -1.69 -3.31
N ILE A 48 10.89 -2.88 -3.64
CA ILE A 48 10.15 -3.85 -4.47
C ILE A 48 8.93 -4.36 -3.69
N SER A 49 9.06 -4.50 -2.37
CA SER A 49 7.97 -4.98 -1.51
C SER A 49 6.77 -4.04 -1.46
N THR A 50 6.94 -2.71 -1.48
CA THR A 50 5.80 -1.78 -1.55
C THR A 50 5.08 -1.89 -2.88
N GLY A 51 5.82 -1.94 -4.00
CA GLY A 51 5.24 -2.14 -5.33
C GLY A 51 4.44 -3.45 -5.40
N TYR A 52 5.01 -4.54 -4.91
CA TYR A 52 4.32 -5.83 -4.86
C TYR A 52 3.03 -5.78 -4.04
N ARG A 53 3.06 -5.22 -2.82
CA ARG A 53 1.88 -5.12 -1.96
C ARG A 53 0.80 -4.27 -2.61
N LEU A 54 1.18 -3.14 -3.18
CA LEU A 54 0.30 -2.21 -3.87
C LEU A 54 -0.40 -2.88 -5.06
N GLU A 55 0.34 -3.60 -5.91
CA GLU A 55 -0.25 -4.33 -7.04
C GLU A 55 -1.16 -5.48 -6.60
N LYS A 56 -0.79 -6.20 -5.53
CA LYS A 56 -1.66 -7.25 -4.97
C LYS A 56 -2.94 -6.67 -4.38
N SER A 57 -2.87 -5.55 -3.67
CA SER A 57 -4.05 -4.85 -3.14
C SER A 57 -4.95 -4.30 -4.26
N ARG A 58 -4.36 -3.76 -5.34
CA ARG A 58 -5.10 -3.35 -6.55
C ARG A 58 -5.86 -4.51 -7.17
N LEU A 59 -5.20 -5.66 -7.34
CA LEU A 59 -5.81 -6.86 -7.88
C LEU A 59 -6.98 -7.33 -7.00
N VAL A 60 -6.86 -7.28 -5.66
CA VAL A 60 -7.98 -7.61 -4.74
C VAL A 60 -9.18 -6.72 -5.04
N LEU A 61 -8.96 -5.41 -5.16
CA LEU A 61 -10.02 -4.46 -5.40
C LEU A 61 -10.62 -4.59 -6.80
N GLU A 62 -9.82 -4.93 -7.81
CA GLU A 62 -10.30 -5.19 -9.17
C GLU A 62 -11.22 -6.40 -9.24
N LEU A 63 -10.83 -7.51 -8.63
CA LEU A 63 -11.67 -8.72 -8.60
C LEU A 63 -12.97 -8.47 -7.83
N ARG A 64 -12.92 -7.78 -6.69
CA ARG A 64 -14.11 -7.47 -5.87
C ARG A 64 -15.05 -6.45 -6.53
N GLN A 65 -14.52 -5.53 -7.33
CA GLN A 65 -15.28 -4.45 -7.98
C GLN A 65 -15.46 -4.68 -9.49
N SER A 66 -15.24 -5.90 -9.98
CA SER A 66 -15.46 -6.23 -11.39
C SER A 66 -16.90 -5.99 -11.80
N SER A 67 -17.10 -5.46 -13.02
CA SER A 67 -18.44 -5.30 -13.61
C SER A 67 -19.07 -6.66 -13.93
N ASP A 68 -18.25 -7.67 -14.20
CA ASP A 68 -18.73 -9.02 -14.46
C ASP A 68 -19.08 -9.73 -13.13
N HIS A 69 -20.36 -10.05 -12.98
CA HIS A 69 -20.90 -10.75 -11.82
C HIS A 69 -20.27 -12.14 -11.62
N LEU A 70 -19.88 -12.84 -12.69
CA LEU A 70 -19.24 -14.16 -12.58
C LEU A 70 -17.86 -14.03 -11.93
N VAL A 71 -17.07 -13.05 -12.37
CA VAL A 71 -15.75 -12.75 -11.80
C VAL A 71 -15.87 -12.32 -10.34
N ARG A 72 -16.86 -11.47 -10.04
CA ARG A 72 -17.10 -11.00 -8.67
C ARG A 72 -17.52 -12.15 -7.73
N ASN A 73 -18.38 -13.04 -8.22
CA ASN A 73 -18.93 -14.14 -7.45
C ASN A 73 -17.98 -15.35 -7.35
N ALA A 74 -16.98 -15.44 -8.23
CA ALA A 74 -15.98 -16.52 -8.20
C ALA A 74 -15.17 -16.56 -6.90
N GLY A 75 -15.11 -15.46 -6.13
CA GLY A 75 -14.42 -15.42 -4.84
C GLY A 75 -12.93 -15.75 -4.94
N ALA A 76 -12.31 -15.40 -6.07
CA ALA A 76 -10.92 -15.74 -6.36
C ALA A 76 -9.98 -15.12 -5.32
N LYS A 77 -9.30 -15.98 -4.56
CA LYS A 77 -8.36 -15.56 -3.51
C LYS A 77 -6.99 -15.27 -4.08
N ILE A 78 -6.42 -14.13 -3.70
CA ILE A 78 -5.08 -13.75 -4.15
C ILE A 78 -4.04 -14.38 -3.23
N ARG A 79 -3.30 -15.35 -3.77
CA ARG A 79 -2.27 -16.08 -3.04
C ARG A 79 -1.00 -15.22 -2.91
N THR A 80 -0.74 -14.76 -1.68
CA THR A 80 0.45 -13.98 -1.29
C THR A 80 1.37 -14.70 -0.31
N GLY A 81 1.03 -15.95 0.06
CA GLY A 81 1.74 -16.75 1.05
C GLY A 81 1.31 -16.46 2.50
N ARG A 82 2.06 -17.00 3.48
CA ARG A 82 1.71 -16.92 4.91
C ARG A 82 2.09 -15.60 5.57
N ALA A 83 3.18 -14.97 5.12
CA ALA A 83 3.76 -13.80 5.80
C ALA A 83 2.94 -12.51 5.66
N TRP A 84 2.11 -12.42 4.62
CA TRP A 84 1.26 -11.26 4.38
C TRP A 84 0.06 -11.69 3.54
N LYS A 85 -1.12 -11.18 3.89
CA LYS A 85 -2.38 -11.45 3.19
C LYS A 85 -2.95 -10.16 2.64
N ALA A 86 -3.15 -10.11 1.32
CA ALA A 86 -3.62 -8.91 0.65
C ALA A 86 -5.06 -8.53 1.03
N GLU A 87 -5.94 -9.53 1.16
CA GLU A 87 -7.35 -9.30 1.48
C GLU A 87 -7.52 -8.63 2.86
N GLU A 88 -6.87 -9.17 3.89
CA GLU A 88 -6.90 -8.59 5.25
C GLU A 88 -6.34 -7.16 5.26
N CYS A 89 -5.23 -6.92 4.55
CA CYS A 89 -4.64 -5.58 4.46
C CYS A 89 -5.57 -4.56 3.78
N VAL A 90 -6.30 -4.99 2.74
CA VAL A 90 -7.29 -4.15 2.06
C VAL A 90 -8.49 -3.87 2.98
N ASP A 91 -8.96 -4.87 3.71
CA ASP A 91 -10.07 -4.72 4.65
C ASP A 91 -9.72 -3.78 5.81
N ASP A 92 -8.50 -3.89 6.35
CA ASP A 92 -7.95 -2.97 7.35
C ASP A 92 -7.85 -1.53 6.81
N ALA A 93 -7.33 -1.35 5.59
CA ALA A 93 -7.23 -0.04 4.96
C ALA A 93 -8.61 0.60 4.75
N ILE A 94 -9.59 -0.17 4.27
CA ILE A 94 -10.99 0.30 4.13
C ILE A 94 -11.57 0.67 5.50
N SER A 95 -11.31 -0.13 6.54
CA SER A 95 -11.75 0.14 7.91
C SER A 95 -11.20 1.47 8.42
N ARG A 96 -9.89 1.72 8.21
CA ARG A 96 -9.25 3.00 8.58
C ARG A 96 -9.82 4.17 7.80
N LEU A 97 -10.06 4.04 6.50
CA LEU A 97 -10.68 5.10 5.70
C LEU A 97 -12.09 5.44 6.19
N LYS A 98 -12.90 4.44 6.57
CA LYS A 98 -14.21 4.66 7.18
C LYS A 98 -14.10 5.31 8.57
N HIS A 99 -13.12 4.90 9.35
CA HIS A 99 -12.86 5.49 10.66
C HIS A 99 -12.43 6.97 10.52
N GLN A 100 -11.54 7.28 9.58
CA GLN A 100 -11.15 8.66 9.27
C GLN A 100 -12.34 9.50 8.79
N GLU A 101 -13.31 8.90 8.08
CA GLU A 101 -14.54 9.58 7.71
C GLU A 101 -15.42 9.90 8.93
N LEU A 102 -15.53 8.97 9.90
CA LEU A 102 -16.26 9.17 11.15
C LEU A 102 -15.64 10.23 12.05
N VAL A 103 -14.31 10.20 12.20
CA VAL A 103 -13.56 11.21 12.97
C VAL A 103 -13.70 12.58 12.32
N GLY A 104 -13.84 12.63 11.00
CA GLY A 104 -13.95 13.87 10.25
C GLY A 104 -12.64 14.65 10.28
N ARG A 105 -12.74 15.97 10.11
CA ARG A 105 -11.55 16.84 10.06
C ARG A 105 -10.97 17.04 11.45
N THR A 106 -9.75 16.56 11.67
CA THR A 106 -8.98 16.87 12.87
C THR A 106 -8.11 18.11 12.67
N GLN A 107 -7.69 18.74 13.76
CA GLN A 107 -6.67 19.78 13.72
C GLN A 107 -5.32 19.18 13.28
N GLN A 108 -4.75 19.72 12.20
CA GLN A 108 -3.40 19.34 11.77
C GLN A 108 -2.37 20.37 12.27
N GLY A 109 -1.54 19.96 13.22
CA GLY A 109 -0.50 20.81 13.82
C GLY A 109 -1.10 22.07 14.46
N ARG A 110 -0.57 23.25 14.11
CA ARG A 110 -1.04 24.56 14.62
C ARG A 110 -1.99 25.29 13.66
N ARG A 111 -2.51 24.62 12.63
CA ARG A 111 -3.36 25.25 11.60
C ARG A 111 -4.80 25.51 12.04
N GLY A 112 -5.22 25.01 13.21
CA GLY A 112 -6.61 25.07 13.66
C GLY A 112 -7.51 24.01 13.02
N LEU A 113 -8.78 23.98 13.42
CA LEU A 113 -9.77 23.01 12.95
C LEU A 113 -10.23 23.36 11.53
N GLY A 114 -10.32 22.37 10.65
CA GLY A 114 -10.94 22.52 9.33
C GLY A 114 -10.05 23.09 8.22
N TRP A 115 -8.82 23.50 8.52
CA TRP A 115 -7.84 24.01 7.56
C TRP A 115 -7.06 22.89 6.87
N GLY A 116 -7.07 22.87 5.53
CA GLY A 116 -6.37 21.88 4.70
C GLY A 116 -7.18 21.44 3.48
N GLU A 117 -6.65 20.50 2.70
CA GLU A 117 -7.39 19.90 1.59
C GLU A 117 -8.62 19.12 2.12
N PRO A 118 -9.77 19.19 1.44
CA PRO A 118 -10.93 18.39 1.81
C PRO A 118 -10.59 16.89 1.76
N GLN A 119 -10.72 16.21 2.90
CA GLN A 119 -10.62 14.76 2.92
C GLN A 119 -11.75 14.15 2.09
N LYS A 120 -11.39 13.28 1.13
CA LYS A 120 -12.37 12.51 0.36
C LYS A 120 -13.01 11.46 1.27
N MET A 121 -14.32 11.53 1.39
CA MET A 121 -15.12 10.57 2.16
C MET A 121 -15.22 9.24 1.41
N TRP A 122 -15.07 8.12 2.12
CA TRP A 122 -15.18 6.78 1.52
C TRP A 122 -16.58 6.54 0.95
N SER A 123 -17.61 6.99 1.68
CA SER A 123 -19.01 6.87 1.26
C SER A 123 -19.30 7.55 -0.07
N LYS A 124 -18.72 8.73 -0.31
CA LYS A 124 -18.95 9.57 -1.50
C LYS A 124 -17.98 9.30 -2.66
N ALA A 125 -16.91 8.53 -2.42
CA ALA A 125 -15.93 8.22 -3.45
C ALA A 125 -16.48 7.24 -4.51
N SER A 126 -16.19 7.53 -5.78
CA SER A 126 -16.43 6.59 -6.89
C SER A 126 -15.58 5.33 -6.75
N LEU A 127 -15.90 4.26 -7.51
CA LEU A 127 -15.12 3.00 -7.48
C LEU A 127 -13.63 3.23 -7.79
N LYS A 128 -13.34 4.05 -8.81
CA LYS A 128 -11.97 4.41 -9.17
C LYS A 128 -11.26 5.18 -8.05
N GLU A 129 -11.96 6.10 -7.40
CA GLU A 129 -11.41 6.86 -6.29
C GLU A 129 -11.19 5.99 -5.06
N ARG A 130 -12.10 5.06 -4.75
CA ARG A 130 -11.94 4.09 -3.65
C ARG A 130 -10.69 3.23 -3.84
N LYS A 131 -10.43 2.78 -5.08
CA LYS A 131 -9.18 2.07 -5.40
C LYS A 131 -7.96 2.93 -5.13
N GLN A 132 -8.00 4.21 -5.55
CA GLN A 132 -6.89 5.12 -5.31
C GLN A 132 -6.69 5.37 -3.81
N LEU A 133 -7.77 5.59 -3.05
CA LEU A 133 -7.73 5.84 -1.60
C LEU A 133 -7.09 4.68 -0.84
N VAL A 134 -7.47 3.43 -1.13
CA VAL A 134 -6.87 2.25 -0.46
C VAL A 134 -5.39 2.08 -0.82
N VAL A 135 -4.99 2.47 -2.02
CA VAL A 135 -3.59 2.37 -2.47
C VAL A 135 -2.70 3.47 -1.88
N THR A 136 -3.29 4.62 -1.55
CA THR A 136 -2.57 5.78 -0.99
C THR A 136 -2.60 5.86 0.53
N GLU A 137 -3.48 5.11 1.20
CA GLU A 137 -3.53 4.98 2.67
C GLU A 137 -2.23 4.38 3.22
#